data_AF-A0A1C2IKL8-F1
#
_entry.id   AF-A0A1C2IKL8-F1
#
_cell.length_a   1.000
_cell.length_b   1.000
_cell.length_c   1.000
_cell.angle_alpha   90.00
_cell.angle_beta   90.00
_cell.angle_gamma   90.00
#
_symmetry.space_group_name_H-M   'P 1'
#
loop_
_entity.id
_entity.type
_entity.pdbx_description
1 polymer ?
#
loop_
_entity_poly.entity_id
_entity_poly.type
_entity_poly.pdbx_seq_one_letter_code
_entity_poly.pdbx_strand_id
1 'polypeptide(L)'
;MQCPQCKGPTHVLTSRFRAVKHSTNRRRACLQCGYRFTTIEIIIPAGVRADPEALRRGLPETETSEEPETTDATDATDSTEPE
;
A
#
# COMPACT_ATOMS: atom_id res chain seq x y z
N MET A 1 -19.57 -7.65 1.40
CA MET A 1 -18.99 -7.64 2.77
C MET A 1 -20.05 -7.16 3.76
N GLN A 2 -20.28 -7.89 4.84
CA GLN A 2 -21.18 -7.50 5.93
C GLN A 2 -20.45 -6.64 6.97
N CYS A 3 -21.18 -5.84 7.74
CA CYS A 3 -20.61 -5.09 8.87
C CYS A 3 -20.03 -6.04 9.91
N PRO A 4 -18.77 -5.88 10.35
CA PRO A 4 -18.17 -6.76 11.35
C PRO A 4 -18.85 -6.65 12.73
N GLN A 5 -19.48 -5.49 13.03
CA GLN A 5 -20.15 -5.22 14.31
C GLN A 5 -21.58 -5.76 14.36
N CYS A 6 -22.42 -5.41 13.38
CA CYS A 6 -23.86 -5.74 13.43
C CYS A 6 -24.33 -6.67 12.29
N LYS A 7 -23.43 -7.16 11.42
CA LYS A 7 -23.72 -7.95 10.21
C LYS A 7 -24.61 -7.27 9.15
N GLY A 8 -24.97 -6.00 9.36
CA GLY A 8 -25.77 -5.20 8.45
C GLY A 8 -25.13 -4.90 7.08
N PRO A 9 -25.92 -4.35 6.14
CA PRO A 9 -25.43 -3.91 4.84
C PRO A 9 -24.44 -2.75 4.98
N THR A 10 -23.46 -2.71 4.07
CA THR A 10 -22.39 -1.70 4.06
C THR A 10 -22.15 -1.20 2.64
N HIS A 11 -21.78 0.07 2.50
CA HIS A 11 -21.42 0.69 1.23
C HIS A 11 -19.95 1.16 1.25
N VAL A 12 -19.37 1.34 0.06
CA VAL A 12 -17.98 1.81 -0.11
C VAL A 12 -17.98 3.34 -0.12
N LEU A 13 -17.17 3.93 0.75
CA LEU A 13 -16.93 5.38 0.82
C LEU A 13 -15.81 5.81 -0.13
N THR A 14 -14.74 5.03 -0.21
CA THR A 14 -13.56 5.36 -1.01
C THR A 14 -12.87 4.08 -1.45
N SER A 15 -12.35 4.07 -2.67
CA SER A 15 -11.56 2.99 -3.24
C SER A 15 -10.21 3.51 -3.69
N ARG A 16 -9.12 2.85 -3.30
CA ARG A 16 -7.75 3.20 -3.72
C ARG A 16 -7.03 1.95 -4.19
N PHE A 17 -6.60 1.96 -5.44
CA PHE A 17 -5.74 0.92 -5.99
C PHE A 17 -4.29 1.12 -5.54
N ARG A 18 -3.60 0.01 -5.23
CA ARG A 18 -2.20 -0.06 -4.83
C ARG A 18 -1.48 -1.03 -5.77
N ALA A 19 -0.73 -0.47 -6.71
CA ALA A 19 0.00 -1.25 -7.72
C ALA A 19 1.01 -2.22 -7.10
N VAL A 20 1.80 -1.77 -6.11
CA VAL A 20 2.86 -2.55 -5.44
C VAL A 20 2.38 -3.90 -4.89
N LYS A 21 1.12 -4.01 -4.45
CA LYS A 21 0.56 -5.26 -3.89
C LYS A 21 -0.60 -5.83 -4.70
N HIS A 22 -0.80 -5.34 -5.93
CA HIS A 22 -1.98 -5.63 -6.77
C HIS A 22 -3.28 -5.67 -5.96
N SER A 23 -3.48 -4.66 -5.10
CA SER A 23 -4.55 -4.64 -4.11
C SER A 23 -5.40 -3.38 -4.20
N THR A 24 -6.66 -3.52 -3.81
CA THR A 24 -7.60 -2.41 -3.69
C THR A 24 -7.99 -2.25 -2.23
N ASN A 25 -7.69 -1.09 -1.67
CA ASN A 25 -8.11 -0.73 -0.32
C ASN A 25 -9.45 0.02 -0.42
N ARG A 26 -10.47 -0.48 0.29
CA ARG A 26 -11.81 0.10 0.31
C ARG A 26 -12.20 0.52 1.72
N ARG A 27 -12.48 1.81 1.91
CA ARG A 27 -13.14 2.30 3.13
C ARG A 27 -14.64 2.07 3.00
N ARG A 28 -15.27 1.49 4.02
CA ARG A 28 -16.68 1.14 4.06
C ARG A 28 -17.37 1.74 5.27
N ALA A 29 -18.67 2.02 5.15
CA ALA A 29 -19.55 2.39 6.24
C ALA A 29 -20.79 1.50 6.29
N CYS A 30 -21.19 1.11 7.50
CA CYS A 30 -22.43 0.38 7.73
C CYS A 30 -23.64 1.31 7.60
N LEU A 31 -24.65 0.86 6.86
CA LEU A 31 -25.92 1.58 6.67
C LEU A 31 -26.86 1.42 7.87
N GLN A 32 -26.56 0.51 8.81
CA GLN A 32 -27.38 0.28 10.01
C GLN A 32 -26.77 0.91 11.26
N CYS A 33 -25.52 0.56 11.62
CA CYS A 33 -24.90 1.02 12.87
C CYS A 33 -23.87 2.16 12.68
N GLY A 34 -23.61 2.60 11.44
CA GLY A 34 -22.64 3.66 11.16
C GLY A 34 -21.16 3.28 11.31
N TYR A 35 -20.84 2.04 11.74
CA TYR A 35 -19.46 1.59 11.91
C TYR A 35 -18.66 1.69 10.60
N ARG A 36 -17.45 2.26 10.70
CA ARG A 36 -16.54 2.46 9.57
C ARG A 36 -15.36 1.51 9.67
N PHE A 37 -15.00 0.89 8.55
CA PHE A 37 -13.89 -0.06 8.49
C PHE A 37 -13.26 -0.07 7.11
N THR A 38 -12.09 -0.69 7.02
CA THR A 38 -11.32 -0.81 5.78
C THR A 38 -11.19 -2.27 5.39
N THR A 39 -11.36 -2.57 4.10
CA THR A 39 -11.11 -3.90 3.54
C THR A 39 -10.02 -3.81 2.49
N ILE A 40 -9.21 -4.85 2.39
CA ILE A 40 -8.17 -4.98 1.36
C ILE A 40 -8.57 -6.16 0.48
N GLU A 41 -8.72 -5.91 -0.82
CA GLU A 41 -8.97 -6.91 -1.84
C GLU A 41 -7.66 -7.13 -2.61
N ILE A 42 -7.14 -8.35 -2.66
CA ILE A 42 -5.90 -8.69 -3.38
C ILE A 42 -6.27 -9.50 -4.61
N ILE A 43 -5.74 -9.12 -5.77
CA ILE A 43 -5.93 -9.86 -7.02
C ILE A 43 -4.85 -10.94 -7.09
N ILE A 44 -5.27 -12.20 -7.10
CA ILE A 44 -4.37 -13.35 -7.22
C ILE A 44 -4.41 -13.84 -8.67
N PRO A 45 -3.26 -13.89 -9.38
CA PRO A 45 -3.21 -14.41 -10.73
C PRO A 45 -3.72 -15.85 -10.82
N ALA A 46 -4.34 -16.21 -11.96
CA ALA A 46 -4.82 -17.57 -12.21
C ALA A 46 -3.66 -18.58 -12.10
N GLY A 47 -3.89 -19.69 -11.39
CA GLY A 47 -2.87 -20.72 -11.17
C GLY A 47 -1.98 -20.51 -9.94
N VAL A 48 -2.03 -19.35 -9.30
CA VAL A 48 -1.32 -19.10 -8.03
C VAL A 48 -2.23 -19.49 -6.86
N ARG A 49 -1.74 -20.33 -5.95
CA ARG A 49 -2.42 -20.60 -4.68
C ARG A 49 -2.06 -19.52 -3.68
N ALA A 50 -3.06 -18.82 -3.17
CA ALA A 50 -2.86 -17.87 -2.08
C ALA A 50 -2.79 -18.61 -0.74
N ASP A 51 -1.71 -18.35 0.01
CA ASP A 51 -1.62 -18.74 1.41
C ASP A 51 -2.35 -17.68 2.27
N PRO A 52 -3.47 -18.03 2.94
CA PRO A 52 -4.23 -17.10 3.77
C PRO A 52 -3.40 -16.46 4.88
N GLU A 53 -2.39 -17.17 5.39
CA GLU A 53 -1.56 -16.69 6.50
C GLU A 53 -0.53 -15.66 6.02
N ALA A 54 0.02 -15.86 4.82
CA ALA A 54 0.87 -14.86 4.16
C ALA A 54 0.10 -13.56 3.87
N LEU A 55 -1.18 -13.64 3.45
CA LEU A 55 -2.02 -12.46 3.27
C LEU A 55 -2.26 -11.69 4.58
N ARG A 56 -2.43 -12.38 5.71
CA ARG A 56 -2.66 -11.75 7.02
C ARG A 56 -1.42 -11.06 7.57
N ARG A 57 -0.25 -11.65 7.39
CA ARG A 57 1.03 -11.07 7.82
C ARG A 57 1.43 -9.84 6.99
N GLY A 58 0.73 -9.61 5.87
CA GLY A 58 1.03 -8.59 4.88
C GLY A 58 1.99 -9.14 3.84
N LEU A 59 1.64 -8.99 2.55
CA LEU A 59 2.56 -9.34 1.47
C LEU A 59 3.87 -8.56 1.68
N PRO A 60 5.04 -9.22 1.52
CA PRO A 60 6.32 -8.54 1.54
C PRO A 60 6.27 -7.40 0.52
N GLU A 61 6.75 -6.24 0.92
CA GLU A 61 6.92 -5.12 0.01
C GLU A 61 7.94 -5.59 -1.01
N THR A 62 7.51 -5.84 -2.26
CA THR A 62 8.47 -6.00 -3.34
C THR A 62 9.19 -4.67 -3.43
N GLU A 63 10.42 -4.66 -2.94
CA GLU A 63 11.35 -3.55 -2.99
C GLU A 63 11.28 -2.99 -4.41
N THR A 64 10.68 -1.81 -4.52
CA THR A 64 10.76 -1.05 -5.77
C THR A 64 12.23 -0.67 -5.83
N SER A 65 12.97 -1.32 -6.73
CA SER A 65 14.39 -1.07 -6.97
C SER A 65 14.65 0.43 -6.87
N GLU A 66 15.36 0.84 -5.83
CA GLU A 66 15.90 2.19 -5.70
C GLU A 66 16.73 2.44 -6.96
N GLU A 67 16.32 3.42 -7.76
CA GLU A 67 17.19 3.91 -8.82
C GLU A 67 18.46 4.45 -8.16
N PRO A 68 19.66 4.08 -8.63
CA PRO A 68 20.89 4.50 -7.99
C PRO A 68 21.00 6.02 -8.06
N GLU A 69 21.08 6.65 -6.89
CA GLU A 69 21.45 8.07 -6.76
C GLU A 69 22.78 8.27 -7.49
N THR A 70 22.75 9.02 -8.60
CA THR A 70 23.95 9.48 -9.27
C THR A 70 24.58 10.56 -8.40
N THR A 71 25.50 10.14 -7.52
CA THR A 71 26.39 11.08 -6.84
C THR A 71 27.38 11.61 -7.86
N ASP A 72 27.09 12.79 -8.42
CA ASP A 72 28.06 13.54 -9.20
C ASP A 72 29.09 14.11 -8.23
N ALA A 73 30.20 13.39 -8.09
CA ALA A 73 31.41 13.88 -7.47
C ALA A 73 32.17 14.70 -8.51
N THR A 74 32.27 16.02 -8.31
CA THR A 74 33.39 16.77 -8.86
C THR A 74 34.06 17.59 -7.76
N ASP A 75 35.33 17.27 -7.67
CA ASP A 75 36.40 17.63 -6.77
C ASP A 75 37.03 18.99 -7.14
N ALA A 76 37.63 19.63 -6.13
CA ALA A 76 38.68 20.66 -6.20
C ALA A 76 38.33 22.04 -6.82
N THR A 77 38.83 23.19 -6.38
CA THR A 77 40.13 23.51 -5.77
C THR A 77 40.07 24.74 -4.86
N ASP A 78 40.81 24.64 -3.77
CA ASP A 78 41.65 25.66 -3.12
C ASP A 78 41.94 26.94 -3.93
N SER A 79 41.73 28.11 -3.32
CA SER A 79 42.54 29.31 -3.54
C SER A 79 42.37 30.31 -2.39
N THR A 80 43.51 30.55 -1.76
CA THR A 80 43.82 31.55 -0.74
C THR A 80 43.85 32.96 -1.35
N GLU A 81 43.33 33.99 -0.65
CA GLU A 81 44.09 35.21 -0.28
C GLU A 81 43.23 36.23 0.54
N PRO A 82 43.84 36.93 1.52
CA PRO A 82 43.20 37.99 2.30
C PRO A 82 43.59 39.42 1.84
N GLU A 83 42.73 40.39 2.09
CA GLU A 83 43.10 41.80 2.37
C GLU A 83 42.24 42.37 3.51
#